data_AF-A0A7S0DYP0-F1
#
_entry.id   AF-A0A7S0DYP0-F1
#
_cell.length_a   1.000
_cell.length_b   1.000
_cell.length_c   1.000
_cell.angle_alpha   90.00
_cell.angle_beta   90.00
_cell.angle_gamma   90.00
#
_symmetry.space_group_name_H-M   'P 1'
#
loop_
_entity.id
_entity.type
_entity.pdbx_description
1 polymer ?
#
loop_
_entity_poly.entity_id
_entity_poly.type
_entity_poly.pdbx_seq_one_letter_code
_entity_poly.pdbx_strand_id
1 'polypeptide(L)'
;GTLYKTKGHDVAVARGVELLDAKAPTFLDALPAGLQSGDELLVYCKRGGMRSGGMAQLLSEADLKVHTLQGGYQGYRAWANASWASKAADGLKLVVLGGKTGSGKTAILHALRDEFGAQVLDLEGDAHHRGSAFGSLGYPPQPTNGHYENVLALQWAGFDPAKPVFIEDESRSVGSCGVPEGLWACMRAAGTPVLRLEVPTADRVERLVGEYGVYPPEELSDCVRLVRKRLGETKADELLELLAQRPPALDQVASVLLTDYYDSMYDYQAAKRMEGMEREPDVLQCET
;
A
#
# COMPACT_ATOMS: atom_id res chain seq x y z
N GLY A 1 -32.79 1.50 -5.28
CA GLY A 1 -32.32 0.14 -5.65
C GLY A 1 -33.46 -0.84 -5.58
N THR A 2 -33.81 -1.31 -4.38
CA THR A 2 -34.94 -2.24 -4.17
C THR A 2 -36.27 -1.65 -4.63
N LEU A 3 -36.64 -0.46 -4.14
CA LEU A 3 -37.86 0.25 -4.54
C LEU A 3 -37.98 0.46 -6.05
N TYR A 4 -36.87 0.78 -6.71
CA TYR A 4 -36.85 0.94 -8.17
C TYR A 4 -37.27 -0.34 -8.88
N LYS A 5 -36.74 -1.50 -8.43
CA LYS A 5 -37.07 -2.80 -9.00
C LYS A 5 -38.48 -3.26 -8.65
N THR A 6 -38.98 -2.94 -7.46
CA THR A 6 -40.25 -3.50 -6.95
C THR A 6 -41.45 -2.59 -7.14
N LYS A 7 -41.26 -1.27 -7.23
CA LYS A 7 -42.34 -0.26 -7.29
C LYS A 7 -42.18 0.77 -8.41
N GLY A 8 -41.16 0.63 -9.26
CA GLY A 8 -40.93 1.50 -10.40
C GLY A 8 -40.09 2.75 -10.10
N HIS A 9 -39.78 3.51 -11.16
CA HIS A 9 -38.90 4.67 -11.13
C HIS A 9 -39.42 5.77 -10.20
N ASP A 10 -40.66 6.23 -10.40
CA ASP A 10 -41.17 7.46 -9.76
C ASP A 10 -41.28 7.32 -8.24
N VAL A 11 -41.78 6.18 -7.76
CA VAL A 11 -41.84 5.88 -6.32
C VAL A 11 -40.44 5.84 -5.70
N ALA A 12 -39.45 5.33 -6.43
CA ALA A 12 -38.07 5.29 -5.96
C ALA A 12 -37.40 6.66 -5.96
N VAL A 13 -37.75 7.54 -6.90
CA VAL A 13 -37.28 8.93 -6.95
C VAL A 13 -37.88 9.74 -5.81
N ALA A 14 -39.21 9.71 -5.63
CA ALA A 14 -39.90 10.43 -4.55
C ALA A 14 -39.32 10.06 -3.18
N ARG A 15 -39.17 8.76 -2.90
CA ARG A 15 -38.54 8.30 -1.66
C ARG A 15 -37.06 8.70 -1.55
N GLY A 16 -36.37 8.81 -2.68
CA GLY A 16 -34.98 9.27 -2.72
C GLY A 16 -34.84 10.72 -2.28
N VAL A 17 -35.74 11.60 -2.73
CA VAL A 17 -35.80 13.02 -2.33
C VAL A 17 -36.09 13.13 -0.84
N GLU A 18 -37.11 12.44 -0.33
CA GLU A 18 -37.44 12.44 1.11
C GLU A 18 -36.24 12.05 1.99
N LEU A 19 -35.46 11.06 1.55
CA LEU A 19 -34.27 10.60 2.28
C LEU A 19 -33.10 11.59 2.18
N LEU A 20 -32.99 12.32 1.07
CA LEU A 20 -31.99 13.36 0.90
C LEU A 20 -32.32 14.55 1.79
N ASP A 21 -33.56 15.05 1.75
CA ASP A 21 -34.02 16.19 2.56
C ASP A 21 -33.81 15.92 4.05
N ALA A 22 -34.19 14.72 4.51
CA ALA A 22 -34.00 14.32 5.90
C ALA A 22 -32.53 14.23 6.34
N LYS A 23 -31.59 14.06 5.40
CA LYS A 23 -30.15 13.90 5.69
C LYS A 23 -29.30 15.09 5.26
N ALA A 24 -29.88 16.05 4.54
CA ALA A 24 -29.18 17.21 4.01
C ALA A 24 -28.35 17.95 5.09
N PRO A 25 -28.88 18.23 6.30
CA PRO A 25 -28.09 18.87 7.36
C PRO A 25 -26.83 18.07 7.70
N THR A 26 -26.94 16.75 7.86
CA THR A 26 -25.78 15.89 8.17
C THR A 26 -24.70 15.93 7.09
N PHE A 27 -25.09 16.05 5.81
CA PHE A 27 -24.13 16.16 4.72
C PHE A 27 -23.47 17.53 4.66
N LEU A 28 -24.21 18.59 4.95
CA LEU A 28 -23.68 19.95 5.04
C LEU A 28 -22.71 20.09 6.23
N ASP A 29 -23.04 19.51 7.38
CA ASP A 29 -22.17 19.48 8.57
C ASP A 29 -20.88 18.68 8.34
N ALA A 30 -20.90 17.72 7.42
CA ALA A 30 -19.75 16.90 7.06
C ALA A 30 -18.85 17.54 5.99
N LEU A 31 -19.21 18.71 5.46
CA LEU A 31 -18.34 19.44 4.54
C LEU A 31 -17.06 19.89 5.27
N PRO A 32 -15.91 19.92 4.57
CA PRO A 32 -14.71 20.52 5.11
C PRO A 32 -14.97 21.93 5.61
N ALA A 33 -14.46 22.26 6.80
CA ALA A 33 -14.50 23.61 7.31
C ALA A 33 -13.69 24.55 6.40
N GLY A 34 -14.16 25.77 6.20
CA GLY A 34 -13.43 26.82 5.49
C GLY A 34 -13.63 26.86 3.97
N LEU A 35 -14.51 26.02 3.40
CA LEU A 35 -14.88 26.12 1.99
C LEU A 35 -15.34 27.55 1.64
N GLN A 36 -14.81 28.07 0.54
CA GLN A 36 -15.12 29.38 -0.02
C GLN A 36 -15.96 29.24 -1.29
N SER A 37 -16.64 30.32 -1.67
CA SER A 37 -17.26 30.43 -2.99
C SER A 37 -16.24 30.14 -4.09
N GLY A 38 -16.63 29.32 -5.07
CA GLY A 38 -15.80 28.90 -6.19
C GLY A 38 -14.93 27.67 -5.94
N ASP A 39 -14.84 27.15 -4.71
CA ASP A 39 -14.10 25.93 -4.39
C ASP A 39 -14.70 24.71 -5.12
N GLU A 40 -13.83 23.78 -5.52
CA GLU A 40 -14.22 22.56 -6.23
C GLU A 40 -14.46 21.39 -5.27
N LEU A 41 -15.60 20.71 -5.44
CA LEU A 41 -15.96 19.53 -4.68
C LEU A 41 -16.30 18.36 -5.60
N LEU A 42 -15.73 17.19 -5.34
CA LEU A 42 -16.12 15.95 -6.01
C LEU A 42 -17.02 15.11 -5.11
N VAL A 43 -18.28 14.93 -5.53
CA VAL A 43 -19.26 14.10 -4.82
C VAL A 43 -19.48 12.79 -5.55
N TYR A 44 -19.47 11.69 -4.82
CA TYR A 44 -19.75 10.38 -5.40
C TYR A 44 -20.67 9.53 -4.53
N CYS A 45 -21.32 8.58 -5.18
CA CYS A 45 -21.95 7.45 -4.50
C CYS A 45 -21.49 6.15 -5.15
N LYS A 46 -21.95 5.01 -4.65
CA LYS A 46 -21.52 3.68 -5.16
C LYS A 46 -21.63 3.53 -6.69
N ARG A 47 -22.64 4.12 -7.33
CA ARG A 47 -22.95 3.94 -8.77
C ARG A 47 -23.07 5.24 -9.57
N GLY A 48 -22.85 6.38 -8.93
CA GLY A 48 -23.22 7.68 -9.50
C GLY A 48 -24.73 7.84 -9.67
N GLY A 49 -25.12 8.72 -10.58
CA GLY A 49 -26.52 9.03 -10.90
C GLY A 49 -27.21 9.86 -9.82
N MET A 50 -28.52 9.67 -9.66
CA MET A 50 -29.40 10.58 -8.89
C MET A 50 -28.99 10.82 -7.43
N ARG A 51 -28.28 9.90 -6.76
CA ARG A 51 -27.87 10.10 -5.36
C ARG A 51 -26.77 11.15 -5.20
N SER A 52 -25.68 10.99 -5.94
CA SER A 52 -24.61 11.99 -5.95
C SER A 52 -25.03 13.22 -6.73
N GLY A 53 -25.89 13.07 -7.75
CA GLY A 53 -26.45 14.18 -8.51
C GLY A 53 -27.32 15.11 -7.65
N GLY A 54 -28.24 14.56 -6.85
CA GLY A 54 -29.08 15.37 -5.96
C GLY A 54 -28.26 16.11 -4.89
N MET A 55 -27.24 15.44 -4.32
CA MET A 55 -26.30 16.10 -3.41
C MET A 55 -25.49 17.20 -4.11
N ALA A 56 -25.01 16.94 -5.32
CA ALA A 56 -24.27 17.93 -6.08
C ALA A 56 -25.13 19.17 -6.39
N GLN A 57 -26.40 18.97 -6.75
CA GLN A 57 -27.33 20.08 -6.96
C GLN A 57 -27.51 20.92 -5.69
N LEU A 58 -27.75 20.28 -4.54
CA LEU A 58 -27.90 20.97 -3.26
C LEU A 58 -26.65 21.78 -2.91
N LEU A 59 -25.47 21.18 -3.04
CA LEU A 59 -24.20 21.83 -2.71
C LEU A 59 -23.83 22.97 -3.66
N SER A 60 -24.25 22.90 -4.93
CA SER A 60 -24.06 23.99 -5.88
C SER A 60 -24.83 25.26 -5.52
N GLU A 61 -25.87 25.19 -4.68
CA GLU A 61 -26.56 26.38 -4.17
C GLU A 61 -25.70 27.22 -3.21
N ALA A 62 -24.65 26.61 -2.63
CA ALA A 62 -23.67 27.30 -1.77
C ALA A 62 -22.52 27.95 -2.56
N ASP A 63 -22.70 28.18 -3.86
CA ASP A 63 -21.71 28.76 -4.78
C ASP A 63 -20.40 27.95 -4.88
N LEU A 64 -20.52 26.63 -4.69
CA LEU A 64 -19.43 25.66 -4.85
C LEU A 64 -19.46 25.06 -6.27
N LYS A 65 -18.29 24.76 -6.83
CA LYS A 65 -18.17 24.04 -8.09
C LYS A 65 -18.22 22.54 -7.84
N VAL A 66 -19.43 21.97 -7.91
CA VAL A 66 -19.64 20.57 -7.54
C VAL A 66 -19.62 19.65 -8.76
N HIS A 67 -18.68 18.71 -8.75
CA HIS A 67 -18.51 17.66 -9.73
C HIS A 67 -19.08 16.34 -9.20
N THR A 68 -19.50 15.46 -10.11
CA THR A 68 -19.83 14.08 -9.74
C THR A 68 -18.95 13.09 -10.45
N LEU A 69 -18.58 12.02 -9.74
CA LEU A 69 -17.82 10.93 -10.33
C LEU A 69 -18.70 10.11 -11.26
N GLN A 70 -18.41 10.13 -12.56
CA GLN A 70 -19.13 9.36 -13.56
C GLN A 70 -19.06 7.86 -13.25
N GLY A 71 -20.21 7.17 -13.28
CA GLY A 71 -20.32 5.77 -12.85
C GLY A 71 -20.13 5.53 -11.34
N GLY A 72 -19.88 6.58 -10.57
CA GLY A 72 -19.59 6.53 -9.13
C GLY A 72 -18.36 5.70 -8.79
N TYR A 73 -18.30 5.25 -7.53
CA TYR A 73 -17.17 4.46 -7.06
C TYR A 73 -16.98 3.15 -7.86
N GLN A 74 -18.04 2.52 -8.35
CA GLN A 74 -17.92 1.34 -9.23
C GLN A 74 -17.25 1.68 -10.56
N GLY A 75 -17.58 2.84 -11.16
CA GLY A 75 -16.90 3.32 -12.36
C GLY A 75 -15.42 3.57 -12.12
N TYR A 76 -15.08 4.26 -11.02
CA TYR A 76 -13.69 4.47 -10.63
C TYR A 76 -12.94 3.15 -10.39
N ARG A 77 -13.56 2.18 -9.73
CA ARG A 77 -12.95 0.86 -9.50
C ARG A 77 -12.69 0.09 -10.80
N ALA A 78 -13.61 0.18 -11.76
CA ALA A 78 -13.40 -0.41 -13.07
C ALA A 78 -12.24 0.27 -13.81
N TRP A 79 -12.16 1.60 -13.76
CA TRP A 79 -11.05 2.39 -14.31
C TRP A 79 -9.72 2.01 -13.65
N ALA A 80 -9.65 2.00 -12.32
CA ALA A 80 -8.44 1.65 -11.55
C ALA A 80 -7.95 0.23 -11.86
N ASN A 81 -8.86 -0.73 -12.01
CA ASN A 81 -8.48 -2.09 -12.37
C ASN A 81 -7.97 -2.19 -13.83
N ALA A 82 -8.50 -1.37 -14.74
CA ALA A 82 -8.06 -1.34 -16.13
C ALA A 82 -6.73 -0.59 -16.33
N SER A 83 -6.43 0.40 -15.48
CA SER A 83 -5.26 1.27 -15.64
C SER A 83 -3.92 0.55 -15.52
N TRP A 84 -3.87 -0.56 -14.75
CA TRP A 84 -2.68 -1.39 -14.62
C TRP A 84 -2.20 -1.90 -15.98
N ALA A 85 -3.10 -2.53 -16.73
CA ALA A 85 -2.81 -3.10 -18.04
C ALA A 85 -2.63 -2.01 -19.10
N SER A 86 -3.42 -0.93 -19.06
CA SER A 86 -3.35 0.12 -20.09
C SER A 86 -1.99 0.83 -20.07
N LYS A 87 -1.48 1.21 -18.89
CA LYS A 87 -0.19 1.89 -18.78
C LYS A 87 0.97 1.00 -19.20
N ALA A 88 0.91 -0.29 -18.87
CA ALA A 88 1.89 -1.27 -19.35
C ALA A 88 1.87 -1.34 -20.90
N ALA A 89 0.69 -1.28 -21.52
CA ALA A 89 0.55 -1.21 -22.98
C ALA A 89 1.06 0.12 -23.56
N ASP A 90 0.94 1.22 -22.82
CA ASP A 90 1.50 2.55 -23.19
C ASP A 90 3.03 2.61 -23.07
N GLY A 91 3.68 1.51 -22.65
CA GLY A 91 5.13 1.39 -22.57
C GLY A 91 5.73 1.67 -21.19
N LEU A 92 4.91 1.88 -20.15
CA LEU A 92 5.38 2.03 -18.78
C LEU A 92 6.15 0.77 -18.34
N LYS A 93 7.36 0.96 -17.82
CA LYS A 93 8.23 -0.13 -17.36
C LYS A 93 8.39 -0.07 -15.85
N LEU A 94 8.15 -1.20 -15.20
CA LEU A 94 8.51 -1.38 -13.80
C LEU A 94 9.98 -1.79 -13.66
N VAL A 95 10.60 -1.35 -12.57
CA VAL A 95 11.86 -1.87 -12.07
C VAL A 95 11.65 -2.29 -10.62
N VAL A 96 11.74 -3.58 -10.35
CA VAL A 96 11.50 -4.13 -9.01
C VAL A 96 12.79 -4.09 -8.21
N LEU A 97 12.78 -3.42 -7.07
CA LEU A 97 13.88 -3.39 -6.12
C LEU A 97 13.70 -4.53 -5.11
N GLY A 98 14.49 -5.59 -5.28
CA GLY A 98 14.53 -6.75 -4.41
C GLY A 98 15.68 -6.68 -3.41
N GLY A 99 15.57 -7.49 -2.35
CA GLY A 99 16.62 -7.64 -1.36
C GLY A 99 16.05 -8.13 -0.03
N LYS A 100 16.90 -8.83 0.73
CA LYS A 100 16.56 -9.38 2.04
C LYS A 100 16.19 -8.27 3.04
N THR A 101 15.48 -8.62 4.10
CA THR A 101 15.11 -7.68 5.18
C THR A 101 16.35 -6.98 5.71
N GLY A 102 16.23 -5.68 6.00
CA GLY A 102 17.36 -4.84 6.44
C GLY A 102 18.29 -4.36 5.32
N SER A 103 18.04 -4.69 4.04
CA SER A 103 18.91 -4.25 2.93
C SER A 103 18.77 -2.77 2.56
N GLY A 104 17.80 -2.04 3.10
CA GLY A 104 17.66 -0.59 2.90
C GLY A 104 16.87 -0.19 1.65
N LYS A 105 16.02 -1.09 1.14
CA LYS A 105 15.16 -0.86 -0.05
C LYS A 105 14.38 0.45 0.03
N THR A 106 13.64 0.65 1.12
CA THR A 106 12.78 1.82 1.33
C THR A 106 13.59 3.12 1.26
N ALA A 107 14.76 3.17 1.92
CA ALA A 107 15.65 4.32 1.88
C ALA A 107 16.18 4.62 0.46
N ILE A 108 16.54 3.57 -0.30
CA ILE A 108 16.98 3.71 -1.69
C ILE A 108 15.85 4.22 -2.58
N LEU A 109 14.62 3.72 -2.41
CA LEU A 109 13.47 4.22 -3.18
C LEU A 109 13.17 5.68 -2.87
N HIS A 110 13.23 6.08 -1.61
CA HIS A 110 13.06 7.48 -1.23
C HIS A 110 14.16 8.34 -1.82
N ALA A 111 15.43 7.92 -1.76
CA ALA A 111 16.53 8.63 -2.41
C ALA A 111 16.34 8.74 -3.94
N LEU A 112 15.92 7.66 -4.62
CA LEU A 112 15.61 7.67 -6.05
C LEU A 112 14.54 8.72 -6.39
N ARG A 113 13.49 8.83 -5.58
CA ARG A 113 12.43 9.83 -5.77
C ARG A 113 12.92 11.24 -5.46
N ASP A 114 13.50 11.43 -4.28
CA ASP A 114 13.70 12.74 -3.68
C ASP A 114 14.98 13.42 -4.20
N GLU A 115 16.04 12.65 -4.50
CA GLU A 115 17.32 13.18 -5.00
C GLU A 115 17.44 13.11 -6.53
N PHE A 116 16.84 12.09 -7.17
CA PHE A 116 16.98 11.86 -8.61
C PHE A 116 15.70 12.11 -9.41
N GLY A 117 14.58 12.42 -8.75
CA GLY A 117 13.29 12.67 -9.41
C GLY A 117 12.73 11.44 -10.13
N ALA A 118 13.12 10.24 -9.70
CA ALA A 118 12.61 9.00 -10.27
C ALA A 118 11.15 8.78 -9.86
N GLN A 119 10.41 8.03 -10.69
CA GLN A 119 9.05 7.62 -10.35
C GLN A 119 9.12 6.41 -9.43
N VAL A 120 8.46 6.49 -8.28
CA VAL A 120 8.46 5.44 -7.26
C VAL A 120 7.02 5.15 -6.86
N LEU A 121 6.68 3.87 -6.79
CA LEU A 121 5.44 3.40 -6.17
C LEU A 121 5.81 2.74 -4.82
N ASP A 122 5.55 3.44 -3.73
CA ASP A 122 5.94 3.07 -2.37
C ASP A 122 4.83 2.25 -1.69
N LEU A 123 4.88 0.93 -1.83
CA LEU A 123 3.83 0.03 -1.34
C LEU A 123 3.77 0.02 0.18
N GLU A 124 4.92 -0.01 0.87
CA GLU A 124 4.98 0.03 2.33
C GLU A 124 4.49 1.36 2.91
N GLY A 125 4.91 2.47 2.30
CA GLY A 125 4.48 3.83 2.67
C GLY A 125 2.98 3.99 2.56
N ASP A 126 2.39 3.62 1.42
CA ASP A 126 0.95 3.73 1.17
C ASP A 126 0.13 2.76 2.03
N ALA A 127 0.71 1.62 2.44
CA ALA A 127 0.07 0.66 3.32
C ALA A 127 0.18 1.03 4.81
N HIS A 128 1.01 2.01 5.16
CA HIS A 128 1.44 2.28 6.53
C HIS A 128 2.02 1.04 7.22
N HIS A 129 2.85 0.26 6.50
CA HIS A 129 3.37 -1.00 7.02
C HIS A 129 4.59 -1.52 6.25
N ARG A 130 5.66 -1.94 6.93
CA ARG A 130 6.90 -2.44 6.29
C ARG A 130 6.92 -3.93 5.89
N GLY A 131 5.80 -4.43 5.37
CA GLY A 131 5.71 -5.82 4.87
C GLY A 131 6.04 -6.98 5.85
N SER A 132 6.30 -6.72 7.13
CA SER A 132 6.89 -7.69 8.06
C SER A 132 6.11 -7.82 9.39
N ALA A 133 6.43 -8.82 10.21
CA ALA A 133 5.82 -8.95 11.54
C ALA A 133 6.08 -7.76 12.49
N PHE A 134 7.14 -6.99 12.22
CA PHE A 134 7.48 -5.75 12.93
C PHE A 134 6.99 -4.51 12.16
N GLY A 135 6.34 -4.69 11.01
CA GLY A 135 6.12 -3.65 10.03
C GLY A 135 5.09 -2.59 10.43
N SER A 136 4.27 -2.84 11.46
CA SER A 136 3.35 -1.84 12.01
C SER A 136 4.00 -0.86 12.98
N LEU A 137 5.19 -1.17 13.51
CA LEU A 137 5.86 -0.31 14.49
C LEU A 137 6.20 1.04 13.86
N GLY A 138 5.81 2.13 14.54
CA GLY A 138 6.05 3.50 14.09
C GLY A 138 5.11 4.01 12.99
N TYR A 139 4.14 3.22 12.55
CA TYR A 139 3.17 3.63 11.53
C TYR A 139 1.78 3.93 12.12
N PRO A 140 1.01 4.84 11.48
CA PRO A 140 -0.41 4.99 11.78
C PRO A 140 -1.19 3.71 11.40
N PRO A 141 -2.48 3.61 11.77
CA PRO A 141 -3.31 2.48 11.35
C PRO A 141 -3.28 2.26 9.84
N GLN A 142 -3.19 1.00 9.42
CA GLN A 142 -3.25 0.65 8.00
C GLN A 142 -4.58 1.12 7.40
N PRO A 143 -4.55 1.64 6.15
CA PRO A 143 -5.78 2.02 5.47
C PRO A 143 -6.65 0.80 5.17
N THR A 144 -7.90 1.05 4.79
CA THR A 144 -8.71 -0.02 4.18
C THR A 144 -8.12 -0.42 2.83
N ASN A 145 -8.22 -1.69 2.44
CA ASN A 145 -7.75 -2.15 1.12
C ASN A 145 -8.33 -1.32 -0.04
N GLY A 146 -9.60 -0.91 0.08
CA GLY A 146 -10.21 -0.05 -0.92
C GLY A 146 -9.50 1.29 -1.05
N HIS A 147 -9.13 1.94 0.06
CA HIS A 147 -8.41 3.20 0.04
C HIS A 147 -6.97 3.03 -0.49
N TYR A 148 -6.26 2.01 -0.02
CA TYR A 148 -4.92 1.66 -0.50
C TYR A 148 -4.89 1.49 -2.03
N GLU A 149 -5.79 0.66 -2.57
CA GLU A 149 -5.86 0.42 -4.01
C GLU A 149 -6.24 1.68 -4.81
N ASN A 150 -7.01 2.61 -4.23
CA ASN A 150 -7.33 3.88 -4.88
C ASN A 150 -6.10 4.81 -4.94
N VAL A 151 -5.33 4.90 -3.85
CA VAL A 151 -4.09 5.69 -3.79
C VAL A 151 -3.10 5.18 -4.83
N LEU A 152 -2.86 3.87 -4.86
CA LEU A 152 -1.97 3.26 -5.84
C LEU A 152 -2.43 3.52 -7.28
N ALA A 153 -3.73 3.39 -7.58
CA ALA A 153 -4.24 3.60 -8.92
C ALA A 153 -4.10 5.04 -9.40
N LEU A 154 -4.25 6.03 -8.50
CA LEU A 154 -4.05 7.44 -8.83
C LEU A 154 -2.58 7.75 -9.12
N GLN A 155 -1.66 7.26 -8.29
CA GLN A 155 -0.21 7.39 -8.53
C GLN A 155 0.17 6.74 -9.87
N TRP A 156 -0.31 5.51 -10.09
CA TRP A 156 -0.08 4.78 -11.33
C TRP A 156 -0.55 5.52 -12.58
N ALA A 157 -1.72 6.14 -12.51
CA ALA A 157 -2.25 6.95 -13.60
C ALA A 157 -1.38 8.21 -13.86
N GLY A 158 -0.80 8.78 -12.81
CA GLY A 158 0.05 9.97 -12.87
C GLY A 158 1.45 9.74 -13.43
N PHE A 159 1.94 8.49 -13.49
CA PHE A 159 3.26 8.20 -14.02
C PHE A 159 3.38 8.45 -15.53
N ASP A 160 4.51 9.03 -15.91
CA ASP A 160 5.03 9.19 -17.25
C ASP A 160 5.48 7.80 -17.78
N PRO A 161 4.82 7.27 -18.83
CA PRO A 161 5.15 5.96 -19.38
C PRO A 161 6.54 5.91 -20.04
N ALA A 162 7.15 7.05 -20.37
CA ALA A 162 8.49 7.10 -20.96
C ALA A 162 9.61 6.87 -19.92
N LYS A 163 9.27 6.91 -18.62
CA LYS A 163 10.23 6.75 -17.51
C LYS A 163 9.95 5.45 -16.74
N PRO A 164 10.99 4.79 -16.20
CA PRO A 164 10.78 3.65 -15.33
C PRO A 164 10.07 4.06 -14.04
N VAL A 165 9.32 3.13 -13.47
CA VAL A 165 8.74 3.22 -12.14
C VAL A 165 9.41 2.18 -11.24
N PHE A 166 10.04 2.63 -10.16
CA PHE A 166 10.66 1.76 -9.18
C PHE A 166 9.65 1.34 -8.11
N ILE A 167 9.70 0.08 -7.71
CA ILE A 167 8.75 -0.51 -6.76
C ILE A 167 9.45 -1.58 -5.92
N GLU A 168 9.01 -1.77 -4.69
CA GLU A 168 9.52 -2.80 -3.77
C GLU A 168 9.11 -4.22 -4.21
N ASP A 169 10.01 -5.20 -4.05
CA ASP A 169 9.71 -6.63 -4.26
C ASP A 169 8.93 -7.21 -3.07
N GLU A 170 7.75 -6.68 -2.81
CA GLU A 170 6.91 -7.16 -1.72
C GLU A 170 6.12 -8.42 -2.09
N SER A 171 5.59 -9.07 -1.05
CA SER A 171 4.70 -10.22 -1.22
C SER A 171 3.34 -9.79 -1.82
N ARG A 172 2.41 -10.74 -1.96
CA ARG A 172 1.06 -10.47 -2.52
C ARG A 172 0.24 -9.45 -1.69
N SER A 173 0.70 -9.15 -0.47
CA SER A 173 0.13 -8.19 0.47
C SER A 173 1.21 -7.50 1.30
N VAL A 174 0.94 -6.26 1.71
CA VAL A 174 1.70 -5.51 2.70
C VAL A 174 0.82 -5.36 3.94
N GLY A 175 1.11 -6.14 4.99
CA GLY A 175 0.21 -6.23 6.14
C GLY A 175 -1.18 -6.74 5.74
N SER A 176 -2.23 -5.95 5.99
CA SER A 176 -3.60 -6.28 5.57
C SER A 176 -3.92 -5.79 4.15
N CYS A 177 -3.09 -4.91 3.59
CA CYS A 177 -3.28 -4.28 2.29
C CYS A 177 -2.85 -5.23 1.15
N GLY A 178 -3.79 -5.65 0.32
CA GLY A 178 -3.51 -6.50 -0.85
C GLY A 178 -2.98 -5.68 -2.02
N VAL A 179 -1.94 -6.17 -2.70
CA VAL A 179 -1.47 -5.56 -3.96
C VAL A 179 -2.54 -5.78 -5.05
N PRO A 180 -2.94 -4.79 -5.87
CA PRO A 180 -3.87 -5.03 -6.98
C PRO A 180 -3.40 -6.14 -7.93
N GLU A 181 -4.30 -6.99 -8.42
CA GLU A 181 -3.93 -8.11 -9.30
C GLU A 181 -3.22 -7.66 -10.59
N GLY A 182 -3.70 -6.57 -11.21
CA GLY A 182 -3.08 -6.02 -12.40
C GLY A 182 -1.65 -5.52 -12.14
N LEU A 183 -1.44 -4.81 -11.02
CA LEU A 183 -0.10 -4.37 -10.60
C LEU A 183 0.81 -5.56 -10.31
N TRP A 184 0.30 -6.56 -9.59
CA TRP A 184 1.03 -7.79 -9.31
C TRP A 184 1.46 -8.51 -10.59
N ALA A 185 0.57 -8.61 -11.58
CA ALA A 185 0.90 -9.20 -12.87
C ALA A 185 2.04 -8.42 -13.57
N CYS A 186 2.01 -7.08 -13.53
CA CYS A 186 3.10 -6.25 -14.06
C CYS A 186 4.42 -6.48 -13.30
N MET A 187 4.39 -6.55 -11.96
CA MET A 187 5.58 -6.83 -11.14
C MET A 187 6.17 -8.20 -11.45
N ARG A 188 5.34 -9.19 -11.82
CA ARG A 188 5.72 -10.58 -12.05
C ARG A 188 5.92 -10.96 -13.52
N ALA A 189 5.70 -10.04 -14.44
CA ALA A 189 5.93 -10.27 -15.86
C ALA A 189 7.41 -10.64 -16.11
N ALA A 190 7.65 -11.61 -17.00
CA ALA A 190 8.99 -12.15 -17.24
C ALA A 190 10.01 -11.10 -17.70
N GLY A 191 9.55 -10.07 -18.41
CA GLY A 191 10.36 -8.94 -18.87
C GLY A 191 10.56 -7.81 -17.86
N THR A 192 10.01 -7.91 -16.64
CA THR A 192 10.17 -6.88 -15.61
C THR A 192 11.53 -7.04 -14.91
N PRO A 193 12.46 -6.08 -15.06
CA PRO A 193 13.77 -6.15 -14.43
C PRO A 193 13.67 -6.13 -12.90
N VAL A 194 14.58 -6.86 -12.27
CA VAL A 194 14.74 -6.92 -10.81
C VAL A 194 16.15 -6.49 -10.47
N LEU A 195 16.28 -5.48 -9.63
CA LEU A 195 17.54 -5.06 -9.02
C LEU A 195 17.61 -5.67 -7.62
N ARG A 196 18.50 -6.64 -7.40
CA ARG A 196 18.64 -7.31 -6.10
C ARG A 196 19.79 -6.69 -5.31
N LEU A 197 19.46 -6.10 -4.16
CA LEU A 197 20.45 -5.62 -3.20
C LEU A 197 21.06 -6.79 -2.44
N GLU A 198 22.39 -6.89 -2.49
CA GLU A 198 23.17 -7.76 -1.62
C GLU A 198 23.90 -6.91 -0.60
N VAL A 199 23.56 -7.14 0.67
CA VAL A 199 24.06 -6.39 1.83
C VAL A 199 24.53 -7.41 2.87
N PRO A 200 25.75 -7.28 3.43
CA PRO A 200 26.23 -8.16 4.49
C PRO A 200 25.26 -8.26 5.66
N THR A 201 25.16 -9.44 6.29
CA THR A 201 24.26 -9.64 7.43
C THR A 201 24.58 -8.70 8.60
N ALA A 202 25.85 -8.40 8.85
CA ALA A 202 26.25 -7.48 9.91
C ALA A 202 25.64 -6.08 9.71
N ASP A 203 25.77 -5.51 8.52
CA ASP A 203 25.23 -4.18 8.19
C ASP A 203 23.70 -4.16 8.25
N ARG A 204 23.04 -5.26 7.86
CA ARG A 204 21.59 -5.42 7.99
C ARG A 204 21.16 -5.45 9.46
N VAL A 205 21.92 -6.14 10.32
CA VAL A 205 21.68 -6.17 11.77
C VAL A 205 21.83 -4.77 12.36
N GLU A 206 22.94 -4.09 12.09
CA GLU A 206 23.17 -2.72 12.58
C GLU A 206 22.03 -1.77 12.20
N ARG A 207 21.62 -1.81 10.92
CA ARG A 207 20.48 -1.00 10.44
C ARG A 207 19.19 -1.31 11.19
N LEU A 208 18.85 -2.59 11.34
CA LEU A 208 17.61 -3.01 12.02
C LEU A 208 17.64 -2.68 13.50
N VAL A 209 18.79 -2.77 14.17
CA VAL A 209 18.94 -2.37 15.57
C VAL A 209 18.77 -0.86 15.71
N GLY A 210 19.30 -0.06 14.78
CA GLY A 210 19.03 1.38 14.74
C GLY A 210 17.56 1.72 14.50
N GLU A 211 16.88 0.95 13.65
CA GLU A 211 15.47 1.18 13.27
C GLU A 211 14.48 0.74 14.35
N TYR A 212 14.70 -0.44 14.94
CA TYR A 212 13.76 -1.07 15.88
C TYR A 212 14.19 -0.98 17.35
N GLY A 213 15.47 -0.73 17.63
CA GLY A 213 15.99 -0.66 19.00
C GLY A 213 15.47 0.53 19.81
N VAL A 214 14.80 1.48 19.16
CA VAL A 214 14.13 2.61 19.81
C VAL A 214 12.78 2.24 20.45
N TYR A 215 12.19 1.09 20.06
CA TYR A 215 10.91 0.65 20.61
C TYR A 215 11.08 -0.12 21.92
N PRO A 216 10.07 -0.09 22.81
CA PRO A 216 10.08 -0.88 24.04
C PRO A 216 10.28 -2.37 23.77
N PRO A 217 11.08 -3.10 24.57
CA PRO A 217 11.28 -4.54 24.43
C PRO A 217 9.98 -5.36 24.44
N GLU A 218 8.95 -4.85 25.10
CA GLU A 218 7.61 -5.44 25.17
C GLU A 218 6.91 -5.43 23.81
N GLU A 219 7.01 -4.32 23.05
CA GLU A 219 6.46 -4.22 21.70
C GLU A 219 7.22 -5.14 20.73
N LEU A 220 8.55 -5.19 20.86
CA LEU A 220 9.38 -6.12 20.08
C LEU A 220 9.03 -7.58 20.41
N SER A 221 8.75 -7.87 21.68
CA SER A 221 8.34 -9.21 22.13
C SER A 221 7.01 -9.63 21.53
N ASP A 222 6.04 -8.70 21.40
CA ASP A 222 4.77 -8.99 20.73
C ASP A 222 4.98 -9.36 19.25
N CYS A 223 5.87 -8.66 18.55
CA CYS A 223 6.25 -9.00 17.19
C CYS A 223 6.93 -10.38 17.07
N VAL A 224 7.80 -10.75 18.03
CA VAL A 224 8.39 -12.10 18.09
C VAL A 224 7.32 -13.17 18.24
N ARG A 225 6.28 -12.92 19.06
CA ARG A 225 5.16 -13.87 19.25
C ARG A 225 4.39 -14.10 17.96
N LEU A 226 4.26 -13.11 17.09
CA LEU A 226 3.59 -13.26 15.78
C LEU A 226 4.32 -14.26 14.87
N VAL A 227 5.65 -14.36 14.97
CA VAL A 227 6.46 -15.25 14.13
C VAL A 227 6.75 -16.61 14.75
N ARG A 228 6.46 -16.79 16.05
CA ARG A 228 6.73 -17.99 16.86
C ARG A 228 6.40 -19.30 16.15
N LYS A 229 5.20 -19.41 15.55
CA LYS A 229 4.75 -20.66 14.89
C LYS A 229 5.71 -21.15 13.80
N ARG A 230 6.32 -20.22 13.06
CA ARG A 230 7.23 -20.54 11.95
C ARG A 230 8.69 -20.51 12.36
N LEU A 231 9.08 -19.61 13.27
CA LEU A 231 10.42 -19.55 13.84
C LEU A 231 10.74 -20.80 14.70
N GLY A 232 9.73 -21.37 15.35
CA GLY A 232 9.83 -22.47 16.31
C GLY A 232 9.77 -21.98 17.75
N GLU A 233 9.14 -22.78 18.61
CA GLU A 233 8.90 -22.44 20.03
C GLU A 233 10.21 -22.13 20.78
N THR A 234 11.22 -23.02 20.68
CA THR A 234 12.50 -22.87 21.37
C THR A 234 13.22 -21.58 21.00
N LYS A 235 13.36 -21.28 19.70
CA LYS A 235 14.01 -20.05 19.24
C LYS A 235 13.23 -18.81 19.65
N ALA A 236 11.89 -18.85 19.56
CA ALA A 236 11.08 -17.74 20.01
C ALA A 236 11.25 -17.45 21.50
N ASP A 237 11.34 -18.49 22.34
CA ASP A 237 11.59 -18.34 23.78
C ASP A 237 12.99 -17.74 24.05
N GLU A 238 14.02 -18.23 23.37
CA GLU A 238 15.37 -17.65 23.42
C GLU A 238 15.37 -16.16 23.04
N LEU A 239 14.65 -15.77 21.98
CA LEU A 239 14.52 -14.37 21.57
C LEU A 239 13.81 -13.50 22.62
N LEU A 240 12.77 -14.03 23.25
CA LEU A 240 12.05 -13.32 24.32
C LEU A 240 12.94 -13.15 25.57
N GLU A 241 13.79 -14.12 25.88
CA GLU A 241 14.78 -14.01 26.95
C GLU A 241 15.84 -12.96 26.63
N LEU A 242 16.34 -12.91 25.39
CA LEU A 242 17.29 -11.90 24.92
C LEU A 242 16.71 -10.48 25.01
N LEU A 243 15.42 -10.31 24.68
CA LEU A 243 14.70 -9.04 24.80
C LEU A 243 14.48 -8.61 26.27
N ALA A 244 14.37 -9.57 27.20
CA ALA A 244 14.18 -9.30 28.63
C ALA A 244 15.46 -8.88 29.37
N GLN A 245 16.64 -8.99 28.74
CA GLN A 245 17.92 -8.60 29.33
C GLN A 245 18.02 -7.08 29.57
N ARG A 246 19.00 -6.66 30.38
CA ARG A 246 19.27 -5.24 30.68
C ARG A 246 20.76 -4.91 30.49
N PRO A 247 21.16 -4.29 29.36
CA PRO A 247 20.32 -3.92 28.21
C PRO A 247 19.86 -5.15 27.38
N PRO A 248 18.79 -5.03 26.57
CA PRO A 248 18.37 -6.08 25.65
C PRO A 248 19.45 -6.42 24.61
N ALA A 249 19.61 -7.70 24.29
CA ALA A 249 20.62 -8.17 23.32
C ALA A 249 20.10 -8.07 21.87
N LEU A 250 19.84 -6.84 21.41
CA LEU A 250 19.15 -6.57 20.13
C LEU A 250 19.89 -7.12 18.89
N ASP A 251 21.22 -7.07 18.87
CA ASP A 251 22.01 -7.59 17.73
C ASP A 251 21.77 -9.09 17.53
N GLN A 252 21.70 -9.85 18.63
CA GLN A 252 21.45 -11.30 18.57
C GLN A 252 20.02 -11.59 18.12
N VAL A 253 19.05 -10.81 18.62
CA VAL A 253 17.65 -10.92 18.22
C VAL A 253 17.48 -10.66 16.72
N ALA A 254 18.05 -9.56 16.23
CA ALA A 254 18.00 -9.20 14.82
C ALA A 254 18.71 -10.24 13.95
N SER A 255 19.89 -10.71 14.35
CA SER A 255 20.64 -11.73 13.60
C SER A 255 19.83 -13.02 13.44
N VAL A 256 19.26 -13.55 14.52
CA VAL A 256 18.47 -14.79 14.49
C VAL A 256 17.20 -14.61 13.66
N LEU A 257 16.48 -13.50 13.83
CA LEU A 257 15.29 -13.21 13.02
C LEU A 257 15.63 -13.11 11.53
N LEU A 258 16.76 -12.47 11.19
CA LEU A 258 17.21 -12.39 9.80
C LEU A 258 17.52 -13.77 9.23
N THR A 259 18.39 -14.55 9.86
CA THR A 259 18.88 -15.81 9.28
C THR A 259 17.82 -16.91 9.30
N ASP A 260 17.08 -17.02 10.40
CA ASP A 260 16.24 -18.19 10.67
C ASP A 260 14.77 -17.98 10.32
N TYR A 261 14.36 -16.73 10.11
CA TYR A 261 13.00 -16.39 9.69
C TYR A 261 13.01 -15.68 8.34
N TYR A 262 13.48 -14.43 8.25
CA TYR A 262 13.29 -13.59 7.08
C TYR A 262 14.03 -14.06 5.82
N ASP A 263 15.32 -14.38 5.93
CA ASP A 263 16.15 -14.75 4.79
C ASP A 263 15.66 -16.06 4.16
N SER A 264 15.25 -17.04 4.98
CA SER A 264 14.68 -18.30 4.48
C SER A 264 13.38 -18.09 3.69
N MET A 265 12.53 -17.13 4.12
CA MET A 265 11.31 -16.79 3.41
C MET A 265 11.61 -16.08 2.10
N TYR A 266 12.57 -15.15 2.12
CA TYR A 266 12.98 -14.42 0.94
C TYR A 266 13.58 -15.35 -0.11
N ASP A 267 14.51 -16.23 0.27
CA ASP A 267 15.19 -17.15 -0.64
C ASP A 267 14.18 -18.12 -1.30
N TYR A 268 13.17 -18.59 -0.56
CA TYR A 268 12.07 -19.38 -1.12
C TYR A 268 11.25 -18.60 -2.17
N GLN A 269 10.90 -17.34 -1.89
CA GLN A 269 10.14 -16.51 -2.82
C GLN A 269 10.97 -16.12 -4.05
N ALA A 270 12.25 -15.82 -3.86
CA ALA A 270 13.20 -15.53 -4.91
C ALA A 270 13.37 -16.75 -5.83
N ALA A 271 13.54 -17.96 -5.30
CA ALA A 271 13.63 -19.19 -6.10
C ALA A 271 12.38 -19.40 -6.97
N LYS A 272 11.18 -19.25 -6.38
CA LYS A 272 9.91 -19.33 -7.13
C LYS A 272 9.80 -18.25 -8.20
N ARG A 273 10.44 -17.09 -8.00
CA ARG A 273 10.50 -16.02 -9.01
C ARG A 273 11.41 -16.38 -10.18
N MET A 274 12.56 -16.97 -9.91
CA MET A 274 13.51 -17.39 -10.95
C MET A 274 12.91 -18.39 -11.95
N GLU A 275 12.01 -19.28 -11.50
CA GLU A 275 11.35 -20.27 -12.36
C GLU A 275 10.55 -19.65 -13.53
N GLY A 276 10.16 -18.38 -13.43
CA GLY A 276 9.35 -17.68 -14.44
C GLY A 276 10.03 -16.46 -15.07
N MET A 277 11.33 -16.24 -14.84
CA MET A 277 12.06 -15.08 -15.39
C MET A 277 12.78 -15.45 -16.69
N GLU A 278 12.78 -14.53 -17.65
CA GLU A 278 13.58 -14.65 -18.89
C GLU A 278 15.04 -14.24 -18.68
N ARG A 279 15.33 -13.48 -17.63
CA ARG A 279 16.66 -12.95 -17.30
C ARG A 279 16.88 -13.01 -15.78
N GLU A 280 18.11 -13.29 -15.37
CA GLU A 280 18.49 -13.22 -13.96
C GLU A 280 18.40 -11.77 -13.42
N PRO A 281 18.09 -11.58 -12.13
CA PRO A 281 18.15 -10.28 -11.47
C PRO A 281 19.54 -9.65 -11.61
N ASP A 282 19.58 -8.34 -11.85
CA ASP A 282 20.82 -7.58 -11.75
C ASP A 282 21.17 -7.41 -10.27
N VAL A 283 22.35 -7.88 -9.87
CA VAL A 283 22.79 -7.85 -8.48
C VAL A 283 23.60 -6.59 -8.21
N LEU A 284 23.17 -5.83 -7.21
CA LEU A 284 23.87 -4.66 -6.70
C LEU A 284 24.56 -5.01 -5.38
N GLN A 285 25.88 -5.17 -5.44
CA GLN A 285 26.71 -5.29 -4.25
C GLN A 285 26.76 -3.92 -3.56
N CYS A 286 26.20 -3.85 -2.37
CA CYS A 286 26.21 -2.63 -1.57
C CYS A 286 27.30 -2.78 -0.52
N GLU A 287 28.36 -1.99 -0.67
CA GLU A 287 29.34 -1.78 0.38
C GLU A 287 28.91 -0.58 1.24
N THR A 288 29.17 -0.67 2.54
CA THR A 288 28.91 0.39 3.53
C THR A 288 29.92 1.52 3.44
#